data_AF-A0A538FHF8-F1
#
_entry.id   AF-A0A538FHF8-F1
#
_cell.length_a   1.000
_cell.length_b   1.000
_cell.length_c   1.000
_cell.angle_alpha   90.00
_cell.angle_beta   90.00
_cell.angle_gamma   90.00
#
_symmetry.space_group_name_H-M   'P 1'
#
loop_
_entity.id
_entity.type
_entity.pdbx_description
1 polymer ?
#
loop_
_entity_poly.entity_id
_entity_poly.type
_entity_poly.pdbx_seq_one_letter_code
_entity_poly.pdbx_strand_id
1 'polypeptide(L)' 'MNIHNLGYGALRAMVTGGAGFIGSHVAATLLARGDEVHVLDS' A
#
# COMPACT_ATOMS: atom_id res chain seq x y z
N MET A 1 9.15 -14.98 -1.21
CA MET A 1 10.00 -14.02 -1.94
C MET A 1 9.39 -12.64 -1.75
N ASN A 2 10.06 -11.71 -1.06
CA ASN A 2 9.52 -10.36 -0.85
C ASN A 2 9.93 -9.45 -2.01
N ILE A 3 8.98 -8.65 -2.48
CA ILE A 3 9.15 -7.72 -3.60
C ILE A 3 10.28 -6.71 -3.38
N HIS A 4 10.59 -6.36 -2.13
CA HIS A 4 11.71 -5.45 -1.79
C HIS A 4 13.11 -6.06 -2.05
N ASN A 5 13.24 -7.38 -2.17
CA ASN A 5 14.53 -8.03 -2.47
C ASN A 5 14.89 -7.99 -3.96
N LEU A 6 14.04 -7.43 -4.81
CA LEU A 6 14.26 -7.30 -6.25
C LEU A 6 15.01 -6.00 -6.63
N GLY A 7 15.41 -5.18 -5.66
CA GLY A 7 16.10 -3.90 -5.89
C GLY A 7 15.17 -2.75 -6.29
N TYR A 8 13.85 -2.95 -6.26
CA TYR A 8 12.88 -1.87 -6.42
C TYR A 8 12.81 -1.04 -5.14
N GLY A 9 12.86 0.29 -5.28
CA GLY A 9 12.65 1.24 -4.19
C GLY A 9 11.18 1.30 -3.74
N ALA A 10 10.74 2.47 -3.28
CA ALA A 10 9.32 2.72 -2.98
C ALA A 10 8.41 2.28 -4.13
N LEU A 11 7.34 1.55 -3.81
CA LEU A 11 6.41 1.01 -4.79
C LEU A 11 5.17 1.88 -4.93
N ARG A 12 4.42 1.67 -6.02
CA ARG A 12 3.11 2.29 -6.24
C ARG A 12 2.05 1.22 -6.03
N ALA A 13 1.16 1.43 -5.06
CA ALA A 13 0.11 0.49 -4.69
C ALA A 13 -1.28 1.10 -4.84
N MET A 14 -2.24 0.32 -5.35
CA MET A 14 -3.65 0.68 -5.34
C MET A 14 -4.39 -0.20 -4.33
N VAL A 15 -5.07 0.44 -3.38
CA VAL A 15 -5.84 -0.25 -2.33
C VAL A 15 -7.31 -0.01 -2.58
N THR A 16 -8.07 -1.10 -2.82
CA THR A 16 -9.53 -1.04 -2.87
C THR A 16 -10.13 -1.23 -1.47
N GLY A 17 -11.25 -0.60 -1.18
CA GLY A 17 -11.87 -0.66 0.16
C GLY A 17 -11.00 -0.03 1.26
N GLY A 18 -10.14 0.93 0.87
CA GLY A 18 -9.13 1.53 1.75
C GLY A 18 -9.70 2.42 2.86
N ALA A 19 -10.97 2.82 2.78
CA ALA A 19 -11.68 3.49 3.88
C ALA A 19 -12.25 2.50 4.91
N GLY A 20 -12.27 1.20 4.61
CA GLY A 20 -12.74 0.14 5.51
C GLY A 20 -11.73 -0.22 6.61
N PHE A 21 -12.14 -1.10 7.54
CA PHE A 21 -11.30 -1.50 8.69
C PHE A 21 -9.94 -2.06 8.26
N ILE A 22 -9.92 -3.10 7.41
CA ILE A 22 -8.64 -3.72 7.00
C ILE A 22 -7.90 -2.81 6.01
N GLY A 23 -8.62 -2.24 5.04
CA GLY A 23 -8.01 -1.43 3.98
C GLY A 23 -7.25 -0.22 4.50
N SER A 24 -7.78 0.45 5.53
CA SER A 24 -7.12 1.61 6.14
C SER A 24 -5.79 1.25 6.82
N HIS A 25 -5.72 0.12 7.51
CA HIS A 25 -4.48 -0.36 8.14
C HIS A 25 -3.45 -0.80 7.10
N VAL A 26 -3.90 -1.42 6.01
CA VAL A 26 -3.02 -1.79 4.88
C VAL A 26 -2.45 -0.54 4.23
N ALA A 27 -3.28 0.45 3.89
CA ALA A 27 -2.84 1.72 3.31
C ALA A 27 -1.84 2.45 4.23
N ALA A 28 -2.14 2.54 5.53
CA ALA A 28 -1.24 3.16 6.51
C ALA A 28 0.11 2.43 6.60
N THR A 29 0.10 1.10 6.55
CA THR A 29 1.33 0.30 6.60
C THR A 29 2.18 0.49 5.34
N LEU A 30 1.57 0.55 4.17
CA LEU A 30 2.26 0.79 2.90
C LEU A 30 2.88 2.20 2.87
N LEU A 31 2.12 3.22 3.28
CA LEU A 31 2.64 4.58 3.42
C LEU A 31 3.82 4.65 4.40
N ALA A 32 3.74 3.97 5.54
CA ALA A 32 4.83 3.94 6.53
C ALA A 32 6.10 3.25 6.01
N ARG A 33 5.98 2.36 5.02
CA ARG A 33 7.13 1.75 4.32
C ARG A 33 7.75 2.68 3.28
N GLY A 34 7.10 3.79 2.96
CA GLY A 34 7.52 4.75 1.94
C GLY A 34 6.90 4.50 0.57
N ASP A 35 5.92 3.59 0.45
CA ASP A 35 5.23 3.34 -0.80
C ASP A 35 4.25 4.49 -1.13
N GLU A 36 4.07 4.78 -2.42
CA GLU A 36 3.01 5.64 -2.94
C GLU A 36 1.70 4.84 -2.97
N VAL A 37 0.66 5.32 -2.30
CA VAL A 37 -0.62 4.60 -2.18
C VAL A 37 -1.75 5.44 -2.76
N HIS A 38 -2.51 4.83 -3.67
CA HIS A 38 -3.80 5.37 -4.14
C HIS A 38 -4.93 4.50 -3.61
N VAL A 39 -5.95 5.12 -3.02
CA VAL A 39 -7.13 4.42 -2.51
C VAL A 39 -8.29 4.61 -3.46
N LEU A 40 -8.97 3.51 -3.79
CA LEU A 40 -10.25 3.52 -4.50
C LEU A 40 -11.31 2.89 -3.60
N ASP A 41 -12.38 3.64 -3.32
CA ASP A 41 -13.53 3.16 -2.54
C ASP A 41 -14.84 3.59 -3.21
N SER A 42 -15.95 2.96 -2.82
CA SER A 42 -17.29 3.16 -3.41
C SER A 42 -17.93 4.49 -3.04
#